data_AF-A0A3Q2U210-F1
#
_entry.id   AF-A0A3Q2U210-F1
#
_cell.length_a   1.000
_cell.length_b   1.000
_cell.length_c   1.000
_cell.angle_alpha   90.00
_cell.angle_beta   90.00
_cell.angle_gamma   90.00
#
_symmetry.space_group_name_H-M   'P 1'
#
loop_
_entity.id
_entity.type
_entity.pdbx_description
1 polymer ?
#
loop_
_entity_poly.entity_id
_entity_poly.type
_entity_poly.pdbx_seq_one_letter_code
_entity_poly.pdbx_strand_id
1 'polypeptide(L)'
;SSKALLFLALSQQFLLLHWSEEDVYEMLWQENLNLAEKTLKLPFLQHMQSGDLQAENYINFMIQDIYYLAKVTDMLKEMSKKVQKPPDLKAFMQGRSESYERFRTEMLKTFNLKGVSEIKVNPAIEGYLKTYQSVMAKDEPIMFAVSLLPCSRLWVWLKKSNMGGHPEKHYKALLNKYLTTKDDIKRAKEIFQDQMMNEYNFFKESLQN
;
A
#
# COMPACT_ATOMS: atom_id res chain seq x y z
N SER A 1 -38.36 16.03 -10.89
CA SER A 1 -36.95 15.71 -10.66
C SER A 1 -36.71 14.39 -9.91
N SER A 2 -37.67 13.46 -9.81
CA SER A 2 -37.49 12.24 -8.99
C SER A 2 -37.03 10.97 -9.73
N LYS A 3 -37.00 10.96 -11.08
CA LYS A 3 -36.58 9.77 -11.86
C LYS A 3 -35.05 9.67 -12.06
N ALA A 4 -34.34 10.80 -12.06
CA ALA A 4 -32.87 10.82 -12.18
C ALA A 4 -32.17 10.39 -10.87
N LEU A 5 -32.75 10.73 -9.71
CA LEU A 5 -32.26 10.31 -8.40
C LEU A 5 -32.45 8.81 -8.16
N LEU A 6 -33.54 8.21 -8.67
CA LEU A 6 -33.74 6.76 -8.58
C LEU A 6 -32.73 5.99 -9.45
N PHE A 7 -32.37 6.51 -10.63
CA PHE A 7 -31.37 5.89 -11.50
C PHE A 7 -29.94 5.97 -10.93
N LEU A 8 -29.58 7.09 -10.26
CA LEU A 8 -28.30 7.26 -9.57
C LEU A 8 -28.19 6.38 -8.31
N ALA A 9 -29.28 6.20 -7.57
CA ALA A 9 -29.32 5.30 -6.41
C ALA A 9 -29.24 3.82 -6.82
N LEU A 10 -29.92 3.45 -7.92
CA LEU A 10 -29.86 2.09 -8.47
C LEU A 10 -28.50 1.77 -9.10
N SER A 11 -27.80 2.75 -9.67
CA SER A 11 -26.43 2.54 -10.18
C SER A 11 -25.38 2.40 -9.08
N GLN A 12 -25.59 3.01 -7.90
CA GLN A 12 -24.72 2.79 -6.74
C GLN A 12 -25.02 1.46 -6.03
N GLN A 13 -26.28 1.02 -6.02
CA GLN A 13 -26.65 -0.30 -5.48
C GLN A 13 -26.24 -1.47 -6.36
N PHE A 14 -26.10 -1.29 -7.69
CA PHE A 14 -25.60 -2.34 -8.59
C PHE A 14 -24.08 -2.51 -8.61
N LEU A 15 -23.32 -1.55 -8.07
CA LEU A 15 -21.86 -1.68 -7.89
C LEU A 15 -21.48 -2.37 -6.57
N LEU A 16 -22.44 -2.55 -5.67
CA LEU A 16 -22.34 -3.48 -4.54
C LEU A 16 -22.71 -4.89 -5.00
N LEU A 17 -21.94 -5.43 -5.95
CA LEU A 17 -21.80 -6.88 -6.03
C LEU A 17 -21.48 -7.35 -4.61
N HIS A 18 -22.32 -8.25 -4.07
CA HIS A 18 -22.08 -8.91 -2.79
C HIS A 18 -20.74 -9.66 -2.89
N TRP A 19 -19.64 -8.99 -2.58
CA TRP A 19 -18.39 -9.67 -2.28
C TRP A 19 -18.64 -10.39 -0.97
N SER A 20 -18.76 -11.72 -1.02
CA SER A 20 -18.87 -12.53 0.18
C SER A 20 -17.64 -12.28 1.06
N GLU A 21 -17.76 -12.52 2.37
CA GLU A 21 -16.60 -12.55 3.29
C GLU A 21 -15.48 -13.51 2.81
N GLU A 22 -15.73 -14.31 1.75
CA GLU A 22 -14.77 -15.22 1.11
C GLU A 22 -13.70 -14.49 0.29
N ASP A 23 -13.92 -13.23 -0.15
CA ASP A 23 -12.92 -12.44 -0.89
C ASP A 23 -12.40 -11.23 -0.11
N VAL A 24 -11.68 -11.52 0.98
CA VAL A 24 -11.06 -10.52 1.87
C VAL A 24 -10.16 -9.56 1.08
N TYR A 25 -9.41 -10.03 0.09
CA TYR A 25 -8.57 -9.17 -0.75
C TYR A 25 -9.37 -8.05 -1.45
N GLU A 26 -10.51 -8.39 -2.08
CA GLU A 26 -11.36 -7.40 -2.74
C GLU A 26 -12.09 -6.52 -1.73
N MET A 27 -12.64 -7.12 -0.68
CA MET A 27 -13.34 -6.40 0.40
C MET A 27 -12.49 -5.26 0.98
N LEU A 28 -11.24 -5.54 1.38
CA LEU A 28 -10.34 -4.54 1.96
C LEU A 28 -10.15 -3.31 1.06
N TRP A 29 -10.08 -3.54 -0.26
CA TRP A 29 -9.92 -2.45 -1.22
C TRP A 29 -11.21 -1.68 -1.47
N GLN A 30 -12.33 -2.37 -1.68
CA GLN A 30 -13.61 -1.71 -1.97
C GLN A 30 -14.03 -0.79 -0.81
N GLU A 31 -13.79 -1.20 0.44
CA GLU A 31 -14.07 -0.37 1.62
C GLU A 31 -13.18 0.89 1.70
N ASN A 32 -12.04 0.91 1.00
CA ASN A 32 -11.09 2.02 0.98
C ASN A 32 -11.07 2.78 -0.36
N LEU A 33 -11.96 2.46 -1.30
CA LEU A 33 -11.98 3.07 -2.63
C LEU A 33 -12.18 4.60 -2.57
N ASN A 34 -13.03 5.08 -1.65
CA ASN A 34 -13.22 6.52 -1.43
C ASN A 34 -11.91 7.20 -1.00
N LEU A 35 -11.10 6.56 -0.16
CA LEU A 35 -9.80 7.11 0.24
C LEU A 35 -8.79 7.08 -0.92
N ALA A 36 -8.80 6.05 -1.76
CA ALA A 36 -7.99 6.02 -2.98
C ALA A 36 -8.37 7.16 -3.95
N GLU A 37 -9.68 7.40 -4.16
CA GLU A 37 -10.18 8.51 -4.98
C GLU A 37 -9.83 9.88 -4.40
N LYS A 38 -9.88 10.03 -3.08
CA LYS A 38 -9.42 11.25 -2.40
C LYS A 38 -7.92 11.45 -2.59
N THR A 39 -7.13 10.39 -2.49
CA THR A 39 -5.68 10.41 -2.71
C THR A 39 -5.35 10.87 -4.13
N LEU A 40 -6.01 10.29 -5.14
CA LEU A 40 -5.82 10.68 -6.55
C LEU A 40 -6.04 12.18 -6.79
N LYS A 41 -6.98 12.81 -6.06
CA LYS A 41 -7.31 14.24 -6.17
C LYS A 41 -6.31 15.17 -5.47
N LEU A 42 -5.31 14.65 -4.77
CA LEU A 42 -4.31 15.49 -4.11
C LEU A 42 -3.49 16.28 -5.13
N PRO A 43 -3.12 17.54 -4.83
CA PRO A 43 -2.43 18.40 -5.80
C PRO A 43 -1.12 17.79 -6.33
N PHE A 44 -0.38 17.06 -5.51
CA PHE A 44 0.84 16.37 -5.94
C PHE A 44 0.58 15.42 -7.11
N LEU A 45 -0.42 14.55 -6.98
CA LEU A 45 -0.79 13.56 -8.00
C LEU A 45 -1.45 14.22 -9.21
N GLN A 46 -2.22 15.29 -9.01
CA GLN A 46 -2.77 16.07 -10.13
C GLN A 46 -1.66 16.70 -10.96
N HIS A 47 -0.69 17.37 -10.34
CA HIS A 47 0.47 17.94 -11.03
C HIS A 47 1.33 16.88 -11.71
N MET A 48 1.50 15.72 -11.07
CA MET A 48 2.20 14.58 -11.68
C MET A 48 1.46 14.08 -12.93
N GLN A 49 0.12 14.03 -12.90
CA GLN A 49 -0.70 13.58 -14.03
C GLN A 49 -0.72 14.60 -15.18
N SER A 50 -0.71 15.91 -14.90
CA SER A 50 -0.60 16.95 -15.93
C SER A 50 0.82 17.11 -16.49
N GLY A 51 1.82 16.55 -15.84
CA GLY A 51 3.23 16.68 -16.25
C GLY A 51 3.84 18.04 -15.95
N ASP A 52 3.20 18.83 -15.07
CA ASP A 52 3.66 20.16 -14.64
C ASP A 52 4.20 20.17 -13.20
N LEU A 53 4.29 19.00 -12.54
CA LEU A 53 4.94 18.87 -11.24
C LEU A 53 6.38 19.36 -11.31
N GLN A 54 6.73 20.30 -10.44
CA GLN A 54 8.11 20.80 -10.34
C GLN A 54 9.08 19.66 -10.01
N ALA A 55 10.22 19.64 -10.70
CA ALA A 55 11.22 18.58 -10.58
C ALA A 55 11.73 18.41 -9.15
N GLU A 56 11.90 19.50 -8.40
CA GLU A 56 12.33 19.45 -6.99
C GLU A 56 11.31 18.71 -6.11
N ASN A 57 10.02 18.98 -6.28
CA ASN A 57 8.97 18.27 -5.54
C ASN A 57 8.95 16.78 -5.87
N TYR A 58 9.16 16.43 -7.14
CA TYR A 58 9.30 15.02 -7.54
C TYR A 58 10.54 14.37 -6.90
N ILE A 59 11.70 15.03 -6.94
CA ILE A 59 12.94 14.50 -6.36
C ILE A 59 12.80 14.33 -4.84
N ASN A 60 12.26 15.32 -4.14
CA ASN A 60 12.05 15.27 -2.69
C ASN A 60 11.11 14.12 -2.32
N PHE A 61 10.01 13.94 -3.06
CA PHE A 61 9.12 12.79 -2.91
C PHE A 61 9.87 11.46 -3.11
N MET A 62 10.64 11.32 -4.19
CA MET A 62 11.35 10.08 -4.49
C MET A 62 12.41 9.75 -3.43
N ILE A 63 13.10 10.74 -2.86
CA ILE A 63 14.05 10.54 -1.76
C ILE A 63 13.34 9.97 -0.52
N GLN A 64 12.15 10.48 -0.17
CA GLN A 64 11.35 9.94 0.94
C GLN A 64 10.86 8.53 0.64
N ASP A 65 10.41 8.25 -0.59
CA ASP A 65 9.97 6.92 -1.02
C ASP A 65 11.12 5.89 -0.99
N ILE A 66 12.34 6.31 -1.35
CA ILE A 66 13.54 5.46 -1.23
C ILE A 66 13.86 5.14 0.23
N TYR A 67 13.69 6.10 1.14
CA TYR A 67 13.84 5.86 2.57
C TYR A 67 12.82 4.82 3.07
N TYR A 68 11.55 5.01 2.72
CA TYR A 68 10.46 4.07 2.99
C TYR A 68 10.81 2.66 2.48
N LEU A 69 11.16 2.55 1.19
CA LEU A 69 11.50 1.30 0.53
C LEU A 69 12.63 0.59 1.26
N ALA A 70 13.71 1.31 1.61
CA ALA A 70 14.84 0.74 2.32
C ALA A 70 14.45 0.18 3.69
N LYS A 71 13.63 0.91 4.46
CA LYS A 71 13.19 0.47 5.80
C LYS A 71 12.22 -0.69 5.75
N VAL A 72 11.25 -0.67 4.84
CA VAL A 72 10.34 -1.81 4.64
C VAL A 72 11.09 -3.03 4.13
N THR A 73 12.14 -2.85 3.31
CA THR A 73 13.02 -3.95 2.88
C THR A 73 13.72 -4.61 4.07
N ASP A 74 14.25 -3.81 5.02
CA ASP A 74 14.90 -4.35 6.22
C ASP A 74 13.90 -5.12 7.10
N MET A 75 12.67 -4.61 7.26
CA MET A 75 11.58 -5.29 7.96
C MET A 75 11.18 -6.61 7.27
N LEU A 76 11.08 -6.61 5.94
CA LEU A 76 10.83 -7.81 5.15
C LEU A 76 11.95 -8.85 5.32
N LYS A 77 13.22 -8.42 5.35
CA LYS A 77 14.35 -9.32 5.65
C LYS A 77 14.21 -9.96 7.03
N GLU A 78 13.79 -9.20 8.05
CA GLU A 78 13.50 -9.74 9.38
C GLU A 78 12.35 -10.76 9.33
N MET A 79 11.21 -10.39 8.73
CA MET A 79 10.05 -11.27 8.62
C MET A 79 10.36 -12.55 7.83
N SER A 80 11.18 -12.47 6.77
CA SER A 80 11.61 -13.64 5.99
C SER A 80 12.43 -14.66 6.81
N LYS A 81 13.11 -14.19 7.86
CA LYS A 81 13.87 -15.04 8.80
C LYS A 81 12.97 -15.55 9.94
N LYS A 82 12.06 -14.71 10.44
CA LYS A 82 11.14 -15.03 11.55
C LYS A 82 10.07 -16.03 11.16
N VAL A 83 9.47 -15.87 9.97
CA VAL A 83 8.34 -16.69 9.51
C VAL A 83 8.83 -18.02 8.96
N GLN A 84 8.61 -19.10 9.71
CA GLN A 84 8.97 -20.45 9.27
C GLN A 84 7.76 -21.27 8.78
N LYS A 85 6.57 -20.91 9.22
CA LYS A 85 5.30 -21.55 8.86
C LYS A 85 4.19 -20.50 8.76
N PRO A 86 3.12 -20.77 7.99
CA PRO A 86 3.02 -21.85 7.01
C PRO A 86 3.95 -21.65 5.79
N PRO A 87 4.26 -22.69 4.99
CA PRO A 87 5.28 -22.61 3.93
C PRO A 87 5.01 -21.57 2.84
N ASP A 88 3.74 -21.36 2.50
CA ASP A 88 3.30 -20.32 1.55
C ASP A 88 3.49 -18.91 2.11
N LEU A 89 3.19 -18.67 3.40
CA LEU A 89 3.46 -17.38 4.05
C LEU A 89 4.97 -17.13 4.18
N LYS A 90 5.76 -18.16 4.49
CA LYS A 90 7.24 -18.08 4.46
C LYS A 90 7.74 -17.70 3.06
N ALA A 91 7.29 -18.41 2.04
CA ALA A 91 7.65 -18.15 0.64
C ALA A 91 7.23 -16.73 0.21
N PHE A 92 6.06 -16.27 0.64
CA PHE A 92 5.61 -14.90 0.41
C PHE A 92 6.58 -13.88 1.02
N MET A 93 6.96 -14.01 2.29
CA MET A 93 7.88 -13.08 2.96
C MET A 93 9.27 -13.08 2.30
N GLN A 94 9.79 -14.25 1.96
CA GLN A 94 11.07 -14.38 1.26
C GLN A 94 11.02 -13.72 -0.12
N GLY A 95 10.00 -14.05 -0.93
CA GLY A 95 9.86 -13.49 -2.27
C GLY A 95 9.62 -11.98 -2.28
N ARG A 96 8.91 -11.43 -1.28
CA ARG A 96 8.77 -9.98 -1.11
C ARG A 96 10.09 -9.32 -0.65
N SER A 97 10.81 -9.93 0.29
CA SER A 97 12.12 -9.43 0.72
C SER A 97 13.11 -9.33 -0.45
N GLU A 98 13.22 -10.37 -1.27
CA GLU A 98 14.09 -10.37 -2.45
C GLU A 98 13.65 -9.34 -3.50
N SER A 99 12.34 -9.21 -3.74
CA SER A 99 11.81 -8.24 -4.71
C SER A 99 12.09 -6.80 -4.26
N TYR A 100 11.88 -6.50 -2.97
CA TYR A 100 12.12 -5.19 -2.40
C TYR A 100 13.61 -4.86 -2.35
N GLU A 101 14.49 -5.84 -2.08
CA GLU A 101 15.93 -5.61 -2.13
C GLU A 101 16.42 -5.25 -3.53
N ARG A 102 15.96 -5.96 -4.57
CA ARG A 102 16.29 -5.60 -5.96
C ARG A 102 15.83 -4.17 -6.28
N PHE A 103 14.58 -3.86 -5.95
CA PHE A 103 14.04 -2.52 -6.21
C PHE A 103 14.80 -1.44 -5.43
N ARG A 104 15.12 -1.68 -4.16
CA ARG A 104 15.95 -0.78 -3.34
C ARG A 104 17.31 -0.53 -3.99
N THR A 105 18.00 -1.58 -4.44
CA THR A 105 19.30 -1.45 -5.11
C THR A 105 19.21 -0.61 -6.38
N GLU A 106 18.19 -0.85 -7.20
CA GLU A 106 17.94 -0.09 -8.44
C GLU A 106 17.66 1.38 -8.15
N MET A 107 16.83 1.67 -7.16
CA MET A 107 16.45 3.05 -6.81
C MET A 107 17.62 3.82 -6.21
N LEU A 108 18.39 3.23 -5.28
CA LEU A 108 19.59 3.85 -4.73
C LEU A 108 20.60 4.18 -5.85
N LYS A 109 20.80 3.26 -6.80
CA LYS A 109 21.67 3.49 -7.96
C LYS A 109 21.14 4.62 -8.85
N THR A 110 19.85 4.61 -9.16
CA THR A 110 19.21 5.60 -10.05
C THR A 110 19.32 7.01 -9.49
N PHE A 111 19.21 7.17 -8.18
CA PHE A 111 19.31 8.46 -7.49
C PHE A 111 20.72 8.76 -6.96
N ASN A 112 21.72 7.95 -7.32
CA ASN A 112 23.11 8.06 -6.88
C ASN A 112 23.27 8.18 -5.34
N LEU A 113 22.46 7.44 -4.60
CA LEU A 113 22.48 7.39 -3.14
C LEU A 113 23.30 6.19 -2.67
N LYS A 114 24.24 6.42 -1.75
CA LYS A 114 25.02 5.34 -1.10
C LYS A 114 24.23 4.58 -0.03
N GLY A 115 23.13 5.16 0.42
CA GLY A 115 22.28 4.64 1.49
C GLY A 115 21.23 5.67 1.88
N VAL A 116 20.50 5.40 2.96
CA VAL A 116 19.36 6.23 3.42
C VAL A 116 19.60 6.88 4.78
N SER A 117 20.79 6.73 5.37
CA SER A 117 21.09 7.22 6.73
C SER A 117 21.13 8.75 6.84
N GLU A 118 21.44 9.45 5.74
CA GLU A 118 21.56 10.91 5.70
C GLU A 118 20.25 11.61 5.28
N ILE A 119 19.22 10.83 4.92
CA ILE A 119 17.94 11.38 4.50
C ILE A 119 17.20 11.90 5.74
N LYS A 120 16.86 13.19 5.73
CA LYS A 120 15.92 13.77 6.69
C LYS A 120 14.51 13.33 6.34
N VAL A 121 13.91 12.53 7.22
CA VAL A 121 12.59 11.92 7.00
C VAL A 121 11.49 12.89 7.40
N ASN A 122 10.38 12.90 6.67
CA ASN A 122 9.20 13.67 7.03
C ASN A 122 8.28 12.90 8.01
N PRO A 123 7.39 13.60 8.74
CA PRO A 123 6.49 12.96 9.69
C PRO A 123 5.55 11.91 9.08
N ALA A 124 5.08 12.09 7.83
CA ALA A 124 4.25 11.08 7.16
C ALA A 124 4.97 9.73 7.03
N ILE A 125 6.23 9.71 6.54
CA ILE A 125 6.99 8.46 6.42
C ILE A 125 7.32 7.86 7.79
N GLU A 126 7.62 8.69 8.80
CA GLU A 126 7.79 8.17 10.17
C GLU A 126 6.53 7.48 10.69
N GLY A 127 5.36 8.10 10.50
CA GLY A 127 4.07 7.50 10.83
C GLY A 127 3.83 6.20 10.08
N TYR A 128 4.14 6.19 8.78
CA TYR A 128 4.02 5.02 7.92
C TYR A 128 4.84 3.84 8.46
N LEU A 129 6.12 4.07 8.78
CA LEU A 129 7.01 3.03 9.29
C LEU A 129 6.63 2.56 10.70
N LYS A 130 6.11 3.45 11.55
CA LYS A 130 5.59 3.10 12.89
C LYS A 130 4.42 2.13 12.80
N THR A 131 3.53 2.27 11.82
CA THR A 131 2.44 1.30 11.61
C THR A 131 2.98 -0.09 11.30
N TYR A 132 3.97 -0.22 10.39
CA TYR A 132 4.61 -1.51 10.12
C TYR A 132 5.26 -2.12 11.37
N GLN A 133 6.02 -1.33 12.13
CA GLN A 133 6.67 -1.78 13.36
C GLN A 133 5.65 -2.26 14.40
N SER A 134 4.54 -1.53 14.56
CA SER A 134 3.46 -1.93 15.48
C SER A 134 2.85 -3.26 15.05
N VAL A 135 2.63 -3.47 13.75
CA VAL A 135 2.10 -4.74 13.22
C VAL A 135 3.07 -5.89 13.46
N MET A 136 4.36 -5.71 13.16
CA MET A 136 5.39 -6.73 13.39
C MET A 136 5.53 -7.16 14.86
N ALA A 137 5.28 -6.21 15.78
CA ALA A 137 5.42 -6.42 17.21
C ALA A 137 4.19 -7.06 17.86
N LYS A 138 2.98 -6.74 17.38
CA LYS A 138 1.72 -7.07 18.07
C LYS A 138 0.86 -8.11 17.35
N ASP A 139 1.01 -8.24 16.04
CA ASP A 139 0.11 -9.02 15.20
C ASP A 139 0.79 -10.26 14.61
N GLU A 140 -0.02 -11.23 14.18
CA GLU A 140 0.45 -12.41 13.47
C GLU A 140 1.07 -12.03 12.11
N PRO A 141 2.07 -12.80 11.59
CA PRO A 141 2.78 -12.43 10.37
C PRO A 141 1.91 -12.19 9.13
N ILE A 142 0.73 -12.81 9.04
CA ILE A 142 -0.22 -12.55 7.95
C ILE A 142 -0.68 -11.08 7.91
N MET A 143 -0.76 -10.42 9.08
CA MET A 143 -1.15 -9.00 9.17
C MET A 143 -0.05 -8.08 8.61
N PHE A 144 1.21 -8.51 8.62
CA PHE A 144 2.26 -7.80 7.90
C PHE A 144 2.09 -7.93 6.37
N ALA A 145 1.58 -9.06 5.87
CA ALA A 145 1.20 -9.15 4.46
C ALA A 145 0.03 -8.20 4.14
N VAL A 146 -0.97 -8.08 5.02
CA VAL A 146 -2.06 -7.09 4.87
C VAL A 146 -1.51 -5.68 4.79
N SER A 147 -0.56 -5.31 5.66
CA SER A 147 -0.04 -3.94 5.73
C SER A 147 0.81 -3.54 4.51
N LEU A 148 1.33 -4.50 3.73
CA LEU A 148 2.04 -4.25 2.47
C LEU A 148 1.10 -4.03 1.27
N LEU A 149 -0.16 -4.48 1.37
CA LEU A 149 -1.07 -4.52 0.24
C LEU A 149 -1.51 -3.12 -0.25
N PRO A 150 -1.82 -2.13 0.62
CA PRO A 150 -2.21 -0.78 0.19
C PRO A 150 -1.25 -0.17 -0.81
N CYS A 151 0.06 -0.17 -0.53
CA CYS A 151 1.08 0.34 -1.45
C CYS A 151 1.08 -0.41 -2.79
N SER A 152 1.14 -1.75 -2.73
CA SER A 152 1.16 -2.59 -3.94
C SER A 152 -0.06 -2.37 -4.83
N ARG A 153 -1.24 -2.12 -4.23
CA ARG A 153 -2.50 -1.99 -4.96
C ARG A 153 -2.79 -0.56 -5.40
N LEU A 154 -2.59 0.43 -4.52
CA LEU A 154 -2.84 1.83 -4.81
C LEU A 154 -1.96 2.34 -5.96
N TRP A 155 -0.66 2.03 -5.94
CA TRP A 155 0.26 2.45 -7.00
C TRP A 155 -0.11 1.88 -8.38
N VAL A 156 -0.59 0.63 -8.44
CA VAL A 156 -1.08 0.02 -9.69
C VAL A 156 -2.37 0.70 -10.14
N TRP A 157 -3.29 0.98 -9.22
CA TRP A 157 -4.55 1.65 -9.52
C TRP A 157 -4.35 3.10 -10.00
N LEU A 158 -3.44 3.85 -9.37
CA LEU A 158 -3.12 5.24 -9.75
C LEU A 158 -2.52 5.34 -11.16
N LYS A 159 -1.75 4.34 -11.59
CA LYS A 159 -1.01 4.40 -12.85
C LYS A 159 -1.88 4.34 -14.11
N LYS A 160 -3.21 4.13 -14.02
CA LYS A 160 -4.28 4.06 -15.07
C LYS A 160 -4.01 3.15 -16.29
N SER A 161 -2.76 3.02 -16.71
CA SER A 161 -2.22 2.01 -17.59
C SER A 161 -1.90 0.77 -16.75
N ASN A 162 -2.50 -0.37 -17.11
CA ASN A 162 -2.24 -1.70 -16.55
C ASN A 162 -0.81 -2.20 -16.82
N MET A 163 0.21 -1.34 -16.76
CA MET A 163 1.60 -1.71 -16.99
C MET A 163 2.16 -2.43 -15.75
N GLY A 164 1.90 -3.75 -15.71
CA GLY A 164 2.80 -4.74 -15.11
C GLY A 164 2.56 -5.17 -13.66
N GLY A 165 1.62 -4.56 -12.95
CA GLY A 165 1.34 -4.93 -11.56
C GLY A 165 0.15 -5.87 -11.41
N HIS A 166 0.36 -7.01 -10.75
CA HIS A 166 -0.69 -7.97 -10.41
C HIS A 166 -0.66 -8.35 -8.91
N PRO A 167 -0.95 -7.41 -7.99
CA PRO A 167 -0.93 -7.70 -6.56
C PRO A 167 -1.85 -8.88 -6.20
N GLU A 168 -2.97 -9.06 -6.90
CA GLU A 168 -3.88 -10.19 -6.70
C GLU A 168 -3.18 -11.55 -6.81
N LYS A 169 -2.17 -11.69 -7.69
CA LYS A 169 -1.42 -12.95 -7.87
C LYS A 169 -0.57 -13.32 -6.64
N HIS A 170 -0.20 -12.35 -5.82
CA HIS A 170 0.65 -12.58 -4.65
C HIS A 170 -0.13 -12.57 -3.33
N TYR A 171 -1.21 -11.79 -3.25
CA TYR A 171 -1.91 -11.54 -1.99
C TYR A 171 -3.23 -12.29 -1.90
N LYS A 172 -4.03 -12.38 -2.98
CA LYS A 172 -5.44 -12.80 -2.90
C LYS A 172 -5.62 -14.18 -2.29
N ALA A 173 -4.93 -15.19 -2.84
CA ALA A 173 -5.03 -16.55 -2.34
C ALA A 173 -4.51 -16.68 -0.89
N LEU A 174 -3.48 -15.92 -0.54
CA LEU A 174 -2.90 -15.94 0.81
C LEU A 174 -3.86 -15.33 1.84
N LEU A 175 -4.38 -14.13 1.56
CA LEU A 175 -5.28 -13.43 2.48
C LEU A 175 -6.60 -14.18 2.67
N ASN A 176 -7.23 -14.62 1.58
CA ASN A 176 -8.51 -15.33 1.65
C ASN A 176 -8.37 -16.70 2.36
N LYS A 177 -7.17 -17.30 2.37
CA LYS A 177 -6.90 -18.56 3.06
C LYS A 177 -6.71 -18.38 4.58
N TYR A 178 -6.11 -17.27 5.01
CA TYR A 178 -5.68 -17.10 6.40
C TYR A 178 -6.52 -16.11 7.22
N LEU A 179 -7.28 -15.23 6.58
CA LEU A 179 -8.15 -14.27 7.25
C LEU A 179 -9.59 -14.80 7.27
N THR A 180 -9.82 -15.83 8.08
CA THR A 180 -11.10 -16.57 8.07
C THR A 180 -12.03 -16.23 9.22
N THR A 181 -11.51 -15.65 10.32
CA THR A 181 -12.34 -15.28 11.47
C THR A 181 -12.79 -13.83 11.37
N LYS A 182 -13.89 -13.51 12.07
CA LYS A 182 -14.38 -12.12 12.15
C LYS A 182 -13.34 -11.18 12.76
N ASP A 183 -12.57 -11.65 13.74
CA ASP A 183 -11.52 -10.85 14.39
C ASP A 183 -10.33 -10.63 13.45
N ASP A 184 -9.91 -11.64 12.68
CA ASP A 184 -8.87 -11.49 11.66
C ASP A 184 -9.30 -10.46 10.60
N ILE A 185 -10.51 -10.59 10.08
CA ILE A 185 -11.04 -9.67 9.06
C ILE A 185 -11.14 -8.26 9.62
N LYS A 186 -11.66 -8.09 10.84
CA LYS A 186 -11.75 -6.78 11.50
C LYS A 186 -10.35 -6.16 11.65
N ARG A 187 -9.37 -6.93 12.14
CA ARG A 187 -8.00 -6.43 12.33
C ARG A 187 -7.33 -6.09 10.99
N ALA A 188 -7.55 -6.91 9.97
CA ALA A 188 -7.06 -6.65 8.63
C ALA A 188 -7.63 -5.36 8.03
N LYS A 189 -8.93 -5.07 8.25
CA LYS A 189 -9.56 -3.81 7.84
C LYS A 189 -8.90 -2.61 8.48
N GLU A 190 -8.69 -2.65 9.79
CA GLU A 190 -8.00 -1.57 10.53
C GLU A 190 -6.60 -1.33 9.97
N ILE A 191 -5.79 -2.38 9.82
CA ILE A 191 -4.42 -2.28 9.31
C ILE A 191 -4.38 -1.76 7.88
N PHE A 192 -5.28 -2.26 7.03
CA PHE A 192 -5.36 -1.82 5.64
C PHE A 192 -5.74 -0.34 5.56
N GLN A 193 -6.73 0.10 6.35
CA GLN A 193 -7.17 1.48 6.41
C GLN A 193 -6.07 2.41 6.93
N ASP A 194 -5.36 2.02 8.00
CA ASP A 194 -4.23 2.78 8.54
C ASP A 194 -3.15 2.99 7.47
N GLN A 195 -2.81 1.95 6.72
CA GLN A 195 -1.80 2.04 5.67
C GLN A 195 -2.29 2.82 4.44
N MET A 196 -3.58 2.75 4.07
CA MET A 196 -4.16 3.64 3.06
C MET A 196 -4.13 5.11 3.50
N MET A 197 -4.33 5.38 4.79
CA MET A 197 -4.22 6.73 5.34
C MET A 197 -2.77 7.24 5.32
N ASN A 198 -1.80 6.36 5.60
CA ASN A 198 -0.39 6.70 5.49
C ASN A 198 0.00 7.05 4.04
N GLU A 199 -0.51 6.31 3.05
CA GLU A 199 -0.33 6.65 1.62
C GLU A 199 -0.92 8.04 1.31
N TYR A 200 -2.16 8.30 1.72
CA TYR A 200 -2.80 9.60 1.55
C TYR A 200 -1.96 10.73 2.17
N ASN A 201 -1.50 10.55 3.42
CA ASN A 201 -0.70 11.55 4.12
C ASN A 201 0.65 11.77 3.44
N PHE A 202 1.30 10.71 2.96
CA PHE A 202 2.56 10.81 2.23
C PHE A 202 2.42 11.68 0.98
N PHE A 203 1.43 11.37 0.11
CA PHE A 203 1.17 12.20 -1.08
C PHE A 203 0.75 13.63 -0.73
N LYS A 204 0.01 13.82 0.39
CA LYS A 204 -0.44 15.14 0.84
C LYS A 204 0.73 16.02 1.30
N GLU A 205 1.69 15.46 2.02
CA GLU A 205 2.87 16.17 2.52
C GLU A 205 3.90 16.44 1.41
N SER A 206 3.80 15.77 0.26
CA SER A 206 4.78 15.84 -0.85
C SER A 206 4.88 17.19 -1.57
N LEU A 207 4.06 18.16 -1.20
CA LEU A 207 4.14 19.55 -1.67
C LEU A 207 4.37 20.56 -0.53
N GLN A 208 4.54 20.12 0.71
CA GLN A 208 4.60 20.98 1.89
C GLN A 208 6.02 21.29 2.36
N ASN A 209 6.98 21.31 1.42
CA ASN A 209 8.42 21.54 1.70
C ASN A 209 8.65 22.85 2.47
#